data_AF-A0A925HUG7-F1
#
_entry.id   AF-A0A925HUG7-F1
#
_cell.length_a   1.000
_cell.length_b   1.000
_cell.length_c   1.000
_cell.angle_alpha   90.00
_cell.angle_beta   90.00
_cell.angle_gamma   90.00
#
_symmetry.space_group_name_H-M   'P 1'
#
loop_
_entity.id
_entity.type
_entity.pdbx_description
1 polymer ?
#
loop_
_entity_poly.entity_id
_entity_poly.type
_entity_poly.pdbx_seq_one_letter_code
_entity_poly.pdbx_strand_id
1 'polypeptide(L)' 'YLEDLVVTEKMRGKKIGKLLFDALIEEAQNKKFTGMLWQVLDWNEPAINFYRKYYNAKFDAEWINCSLPIPITSS' A
#
# COMPACT_ATOMS: atom_id res chain seq x y z
N TYR A 1 -4.02 7.54 5.02
CA TYR A 1 -3.73 6.10 4.95
C TYR A 1 -4.23 5.62 3.60
N LEU A 2 -3.46 4.81 2.89
CA LEU A 2 -3.83 4.20 1.61
C LEU A 2 -4.26 2.76 1.91
N GLU A 3 -5.56 2.49 1.75
CA GLU A 3 -6.14 1.16 1.97
C GLU A 3 -5.70 0.20 0.85
N ASP A 4 -6.16 0.45 -0.38
CA ASP A 4 -5.94 -0.43 -1.52
C ASP A 4 -5.29 0.28 -2.70
N LEU A 5 -4.28 -0.36 -3.29
CA LEU A 5 -3.73 -0.01 -4.59
C LEU A 5 -3.56 -1.28 -5.43
N VAL A 6 -4.48 -1.48 -6.37
CA VAL A 6 -4.53 -2.70 -7.19
C VAL A 6 -4.35 -2.36 -8.66
N VAL A 7 -3.40 -3.05 -9.31
CA VAL A 7 -3.29 -3.12 -10.76
C VAL A 7 -3.59 -4.55 -11.18
N THR A 8 -4.63 -4.70 -12.00
CA THR A 8 -5.02 -6.00 -12.57
C THR A 8 -3.86 -6.60 -13.36
N GLU A 9 -3.75 -7.93 -13.34
CA GLU A 9 -2.61 -8.64 -13.94
C GLU A 9 -2.35 -8.25 -15.40
N LYS A 10 -3.43 -8.15 -16.20
CA LYS A 10 -3.38 -7.73 -17.62
C LYS A 10 -2.79 -6.33 -17.84
N MET A 11 -2.82 -5.49 -16.81
CA MET A 11 -2.37 -4.10 -16.86
C MET A 11 -1.00 -3.90 -16.20
N ARG A 12 -0.40 -4.93 -15.60
CA ARG A 12 0.94 -4.85 -14.99
C ARG A 12 2.02 -4.67 -16.08
N GLY A 13 3.21 -4.19 -15.66
CA GLY A 13 4.31 -3.88 -16.58
C GLY A 13 4.17 -2.58 -17.38
N LYS A 14 2.99 -1.94 -17.37
CA LYS A 14 2.69 -0.70 -18.11
C LYS A 14 2.91 0.60 -17.31
N LYS A 15 3.63 0.54 -16.19
CA LYS A 15 3.87 1.66 -15.26
C LYS A 15 2.61 2.28 -14.60
N ILE A 16 1.43 1.68 -14.75
CA ILE A 16 0.16 2.20 -14.19
C ILE A 16 0.22 2.35 -12.67
N GLY A 17 0.74 1.36 -11.95
CA GLY A 17 0.86 1.44 -10.48
C GLY A 17 1.71 2.63 -10.03
N LYS A 18 2.76 2.96 -10.79
CA LYS A 18 3.57 4.14 -10.54
C LYS A 18 2.77 5.43 -10.74
N LEU A 19 2.04 5.54 -11.86
CA LEU A 19 1.22 6.74 -12.13
C LEU A 19 0.16 6.97 -11.05
N LEU A 20 -0.52 5.90 -10.61
CA LEU A 20 -1.51 5.98 -9.53
C LEU A 20 -0.86 6.44 -8.21
N PHE A 21 0.28 5.84 -7.84
CA PHE A 21 0.96 6.18 -6.59
C PHE A 21 1.57 7.59 -6.62
N ASP A 22 2.11 8.03 -7.75
CA ASP A 22 2.65 9.38 -7.93
C ASP A 22 1.54 10.44 -7.79
N ALA A 23 0.34 10.19 -8.34
CA ALA A 23 -0.81 11.08 -8.17
C ALA A 23 -1.25 11.21 -6.71
N LEU A 24 -1.15 10.14 -5.91
CA LEU A 24 -1.42 10.19 -4.47
C LEU A 24 -0.37 11.03 -3.72
N ILE A 25 0.91 10.95 -4.11
CA ILE A 25 1.97 11.77 -3.53
C ILE A 25 1.71 13.24 -3.83
N GLU A 26 1.37 13.58 -5.08
CA GLU A 26 1.04 14.95 -5.48
C GLU A 26 -0.16 15.49 -4.68
N GLU A 27 -1.23 14.70 -4.54
CA GLU A 27 -2.39 15.08 -3.74
C GLU A 27 -2.04 15.30 -2.26
N ALA A 28 -1.20 14.43 -1.67
CA ALA A 28 -0.73 14.57 -0.30
C ALA A 28 0.11 15.85 -0.11
N GLN A 29 0.94 16.22 -1.09
CA GLN A 29 1.69 17.48 -1.08
C GLN A 29 0.77 18.69 -1.17
N ASN A 30 -0.18 18.68 -2.10
CA ASN A 30 -1.15 19.77 -2.29
C ASN A 30 -1.99 20.02 -1.03
N LYS A 31 -2.34 18.94 -0.33
CA LYS A 31 -3.09 18.99 0.94
C LYS A 31 -2.23 19.20 2.17
N LYS A 32 -0.90 19.36 2.02
CA LYS A 32 0.06 19.56 3.11
C LYS A 32 0.04 18.43 4.16
N PHE A 33 -0.16 17.20 3.71
CA PHE A 33 -0.04 16.04 4.59
C PHE A 33 1.43 15.78 4.91
N THR A 34 1.67 15.21 6.10
CA THR A 34 3.01 14.89 6.58
C THR A 34 3.56 13.59 6.00
N GLY A 35 2.70 12.77 5.38
CA GLY A 35 3.11 11.53 4.73
C GLY A 35 1.94 10.66 4.31
N MET A 36 2.29 9.49 3.76
CA MET A 36 1.37 8.41 3.42
C MET A 36 1.77 7.17 4.21
N LEU A 37 0.76 6.42 4.67
CA LEU A 37 0.93 5.14 5.34
C LEU A 37 0.15 4.09 4.56
N TRP A 38 0.75 2.92 4.38
CA TRP A 38 0.15 1.74 3.76
C TRP A 38 0.82 0.49 4.35
N GLN A 39 0.16 -0.64 4.22
CA GLN A 39 0.72 -1.93 4.59
C GLN A 39 0.87 -2.80 3.35
N VAL A 40 1.92 -3.62 3.33
CA VAL A 40 2.13 -4.64 2.30
C VAL A 40 2.43 -5.95 3.01
N LEU A 41 1.81 -7.03 2.54
CA LEU A 41 2.07 -8.36 3.07
C LEU A 41 3.51 -8.76 2.76
N ASP A 42 4.18 -9.34 3.75
CA ASP A 42 5.60 -9.73 3.70
C ASP A 42 5.94 -10.70 2.56
N TRP A 43 4.98 -11.53 2.17
CA TRP A 43 5.11 -12.46 1.05
C TRP A 43 4.89 -11.81 -0.33
N ASN A 44 4.41 -10.56 -0.40
CA ASN A 44 4.12 -9.90 -1.68
C ASN A 44 5.37 -9.21 -2.26
N GLU A 45 6.34 -10.01 -2.65
CA GLU A 45 7.62 -9.54 -3.18
C GLU A 45 7.49 -8.56 -4.38
N PRO A 46 6.56 -8.75 -5.35
CA PRO A 46 6.35 -7.79 -6.42
C PRO A 46 5.94 -6.39 -5.91
N ALA A 47 5.05 -6.32 -4.91
CA ALA A 47 4.63 -5.05 -4.32
C ALA A 47 5.73 -4.44 -3.45
N ILE A 48 6.44 -5.24 -2.66
CA ILE A 48 7.59 -4.78 -1.86
C ILE A 48 8.65 -4.16 -2.78
N ASN A 49 9.00 -4.83 -3.88
CA ASN A 49 9.95 -4.33 -4.86
C ASN A 49 9.42 -3.10 -5.64
N PHE A 50 8.11 -2.94 -5.76
CA PHE A 50 7.51 -1.70 -6.26
C PHE A 50 7.75 -0.55 -5.29
N TYR A 51 7.43 -0.71 -4.00
CA TYR A 51 7.57 0.35 -2.99
C TYR A 51 9.03 0.71 -2.66
N ARG A 52 9.96 -0.25 -2.71
CA ARG A 52 11.41 -0.01 -2.53
C ARG A 52 12.01 0.99 -3.52
N LYS A 53 11.34 1.24 -4.65
CA LYS A 53 11.79 2.22 -5.65
C LYS A 53 11.62 3.68 -5.18
N TYR A 54 10.83 3.90 -4.13
CA TYR A 54 10.60 5.22 -3.57
C TYR A 54 11.61 5.48 -2.45
N TYR A 55 12.54 6.40 -2.67
CA TYR A 55 13.72 6.65 -1.82
C TYR A 55 13.39 6.97 -0.34
N ASN A 56 12.18 7.48 -0.08
CA ASN A 56 11.72 7.83 1.27
C ASN A 56 10.76 6.81 1.89
N ALA A 57 10.44 5.71 1.19
CA ALA A 57 9.60 4.67 1.77
C ALA A 57 10.37 3.96 2.89
N LYS A 58 9.84 4.07 4.12
CA LYS A 58 10.36 3.36 5.28
C LYS A 58 9.58 2.06 5.47
N PHE A 59 10.30 0.96 5.66
CA PHE A 59 9.73 -0.33 6.00
C PHE A 59 10.02 -0.58 7.47
N ASP A 60 8.96 -0.70 8.26
CA ASP A 60 9.02 -0.98 9.69
C ASP A 60 8.50 -2.39 9.92
N ALA A 61 9.34 -3.26 10.49
CA ALA A 61 9.01 -4.65 10.79
C ALA A 61 8.53 -4.85 12.24
N GLU A 62 8.46 -3.79 13.05
CA GLU A 62 8.14 -3.88 14.48
C GLU A 62 6.63 -3.98 14.77
N TRP A 63 5.77 -3.70 13.80
CA TRP A 63 4.32 -3.72 13.98
C TRP A 63 3.72 -5.10 13.70
N ILE A 64 2.95 -5.61 14.67
CA ILE A 64 2.21 -6.87 14.56
C ILE A 64 0.75 -6.56 14.21
N ASN A 65 0.26 -7.15 13.13
CA ASN A 65 -1.16 -7.07 12.77
C ASN A 65 -2.01 -7.91 13.73
N CYS A 66 -2.98 -7.27 14.39
CA CYS A 66 -3.94 -7.93 15.26
C CYS A 66 -5.29 -8.09 14.55
N SER A 67 -5.94 -9.24 14.70
CA SER A 67 -7.32 -9.45 14.25
C SER A 67 -8.11 -10.25 15.28
N LEU A 68 -9.40 -9.95 15.41
CA LEU A 68 -10.34 -10.67 16.28
C LEU A 68 -11.49 -11.20 15.42
N PRO A 69 -11.46 -12.46 14.97
CA PRO A 69 -12.59 -13.05 14.28
C PRO A 69 -13.76 -13.22 15.24
N ILE A 70 -14.91 -12.64 14.92
CA ILE A 70 -16.16 -12.85 15.66
C ILE A 70 -16.92 -14.01 14.99
N PRO A 71 -17.20 -15.12 15.71
CA PRO A 71 -17.98 -16.22 15.15
C PRO A 71 -19.41 -15.74 14.86
N ILE A 72 -19.94 -16.10 13.68
CA ILE A 72 -21.35 -15.92 13.38
C ILE A 72 -22.11 -17.05 14.07
N THR A 73 -22.84 -16.74 15.15
CA THR A 73 -23.83 -17.65 15.71
C THR A 73 -25.13 -17.50 14.93
N SER A 74 -25.45 -18.49 14.10
CA SER A 74 -26.82 -18.66 13.58
C SER A 74 -27.77 -18.91 14.76
N SER A 75 -28.92 -18.23 14.76
CA SER A 75 -29.99 -18.43 15.75
C SER A 75 -30.69 -19.78 15.55
#